data_AF-A7HAL4-F1
#
_entry.id   AF-A7HAL4-F1
#
_cell.length_a   1.000
_cell.length_b   1.000
_cell.length_c   1.000
_cell.angle_alpha   90.00
_cell.angle_beta   90.00
_cell.angle_gamma   90.00
#
_symmetry.space_group_name_H-M   'P 1'
#
loop_
_entity.id
_entity.type
_entity.pdbx_description
1 polymer ?
#
loop_
_entity_poly.entity_id
_entity_poly.type
_entity_poly.pdbx_seq_one_letter_code
_entity_poly.pdbx_strand_id
1 'polypeptide(L)'
;MLTCQEITELVTDYAEGNLSFMDRMRFRMHIGMCRSCRRYVRQVKATAAALGELPPPEMSPELEQELLRRFDSWKGTRGSR
;
A
#
# COMPACT_ATOMS: atom_id res chain seq x y z
N MET A 1 14.06 1.62 20.56
CA MET A 1 12.79 2.22 20.11
C MET A 1 13.01 2.80 18.72
N LEU A 2 11.97 2.88 17.88
CA LEU A 2 12.06 3.65 16.63
C LEU A 2 12.08 5.15 16.95
N THR A 3 12.78 5.91 16.13
CA THR A 3 12.83 7.37 16.11
C THR A 3 11.67 7.94 15.28
N CYS A 4 11.39 9.23 15.44
CA CYS A 4 10.39 9.90 14.62
C CYS A 4 10.73 9.84 13.12
N GLN A 5 12.01 9.90 12.76
CA GLN A 5 12.47 9.79 11.37
C GLN A 5 12.18 8.40 10.80
N GLU A 6 12.54 7.33 11.52
CA GLU A 6 12.24 5.96 11.08
C GLU A 6 10.72 5.74 10.93
N ILE A 7 9.88 6.39 11.74
CA ILE A 7 8.42 6.35 11.55
C ILE A 7 8.00 7.01 10.24
N THR A 8 8.62 8.13 9.85
CA THR A 8 8.31 8.77 8.57
C THR A 8 8.75 7.93 7.37
N GLU A 9 9.82 7.16 7.49
CA GLU A 9 10.29 6.25 6.45
C GLU A 9 9.39 5.00 6.34
N LEU A 10 8.94 4.46 7.48
CA LEU A 10 8.13 3.24 7.54
C LEU A 10 6.62 3.46 7.39
N VAL A 11 6.15 4.71 7.30
CA VAL A 11 4.69 5.01 7.34
C VAL A 11 3.93 4.41 6.16
N THR A 12 4.55 4.37 4.99
CA THR A 12 3.95 3.81 3.77
C THR A 12 3.80 2.30 3.90
N ASP A 13 4.88 1.60 4.26
CA ASP A 13 4.84 0.15 4.51
C ASP A 13 3.85 -0.21 5.63
N TYR A 14 3.73 0.63 6.65
CA TYR A 14 2.72 0.45 7.70
C TYR A 14 1.29 0.63 7.17
N ALA A 15 1.06 1.59 6.27
CA ALA A 15 -0.24 1.85 5.68
C ALA A 15 -0.65 0.74 4.70
N GLU A 16 0.29 0.21 3.93
CA GLU A 16 0.10 -0.85 2.93
C GLU A 16 0.11 -2.26 3.55
N GLY A 17 0.61 -2.41 4.79
CA GLY A 17 0.68 -3.69 5.48
C GLY A 17 1.91 -4.53 5.15
N ASN A 18 2.95 -3.91 4.59
CA ASN A 18 4.21 -4.56 4.17
C ASN A 18 5.22 -4.75 5.32
N LEU A 19 4.95 -4.19 6.51
CA LEU A 19 5.84 -4.37 7.66
C LEU A 19 5.82 -5.80 8.21
N SER A 20 7.00 -6.28 8.60
CA SER A 20 7.13 -7.48 9.42
C SER A 20 6.33 -7.35 10.73
N PHE A 21 5.95 -8.47 11.34
CA PHE A 21 5.23 -8.46 12.61
C PHE A 21 5.98 -7.66 13.70
N MET A 22 7.30 -7.84 13.78
CA MET A 22 8.14 -7.16 14.77
C MET A 22 8.21 -5.66 14.52
N ASP A 23 8.38 -5.23 13.26
CA ASP A 23 8.45 -3.80 12.93
C ASP A 23 7.11 -3.13 13.14
N ARG A 24 6.01 -3.81 12.82
CA ARG A 24 4.66 -3.32 13.11
C ARG A 24 4.44 -3.11 14.61
N MET A 25 4.95 -4.00 15.46
CA MET A 25 4.86 -3.82 16.91
C MET A 25 5.70 -2.63 17.39
N ARG A 26 6.94 -2.49 16.91
CA ARG A 26 7.82 -1.35 17.24
C ARG A 26 7.21 -0.02 16.79
N PHE A 27 6.63 0.02 15.60
CA PHE A 27 5.91 1.16 15.05
C PHE A 27 4.71 1.55 15.93
N ARG A 28 3.87 0.56 16.28
CA ARG A 28 2.70 0.76 17.15
C ARG A 28 3.09 1.28 18.54
N MET A 29 4.16 0.75 19.13
CA MET A 29 4.67 1.25 20.40
C MET A 29 5.05 2.73 20.31
N HIS A 30 5.82 3.12 19.28
CA HIS A 30 6.22 4.52 19.11
C HIS A 30 5.03 5.47 18.99
N ILE A 31 4.07 5.20 18.08
CA ILE A 31 2.87 6.07 17.93
C ILE A 31 1.95 6.02 19.15
N GLY A 32 2.08 4.97 19.97
CA GLY A 32 1.50 4.87 21.30
C GLY A 32 1.94 6.01 22.21
N MET A 33 3.24 6.31 22.21
CA MET A 33 3.89 7.27 23.11
C MET A 33 4.08 8.67 22.48
N CYS A 34 4.21 8.76 21.15
CA CYS A 34 4.46 10.02 20.44
C CYS A 34 3.18 10.56 19.78
N ARG A 35 2.61 11.63 20.35
CA ARG A 35 1.40 12.29 19.83
C ARG A 35 1.60 12.87 18.43
N SER A 36 2.77 13.43 18.13
CA SER A 36 3.09 14.03 16.84
C SER A 36 3.11 12.98 15.73
N CYS A 37 3.82 11.87 15.93
CA CYS A 37 3.85 10.76 14.99
C CYS A 37 2.46 10.13 14.82
N ARG A 38 1.67 10.02 15.89
CA ARG A 38 0.27 9.56 15.78
C ARG A 38 -0.57 10.48 14.89
N ARG A 39 -0.40 11.80 14.97
CA ARG A 39 -1.08 12.76 14.08
C ARG A 39 -0.59 12.61 12.64
N TYR A 40 0.71 12.53 12.44
CA TYR A 40 1.32 12.34 11.12
C TYR A 40 0.81 11.08 10.42
N VAL A 41 0.82 9.93 11.11
CA VAL A 41 0.31 8.66 10.54
C VAL A 41 -1.17 8.75 10.19
N ARG A 42 -1.99 9.42 11.00
CA ARG A 42 -3.40 9.66 10.67
C ARG A 42 -3.55 10.50 9.40
N GLN A 43 -2.73 11.55 9.24
CA GLN A 43 -2.74 12.39 8.04
C GLN A 43 -2.38 11.58 6.80
N VAL A 44 -1.28 10.82 6.82
CA VAL A 44 -0.86 9.99 5.67
C VAL A 44 -1.97 9.02 5.25
N LYS A 45 -2.62 8.35 6.23
CA LYS A 45 -3.74 7.45 5.94
C LYS A 45 -4.96 8.16 5.35
N ALA A 46 -5.28 9.35 5.85
CA ALA A 46 -6.38 10.15 5.30
C ALA A 46 -6.09 10.61 3.87
N THR A 47 -4.86 11.03 3.58
CA THR A 47 -4.43 11.39 2.22
C THR A 47 -4.51 10.19 1.27
N ALA A 48 -4.03 9.01 1.70
CA ALA A 48 -4.12 7.80 0.90
C ALA A 48 -5.57 7.40 0.61
N ALA A 49 -6.46 7.47 1.60
CA ALA A 49 -7.89 7.21 1.41
C ALA A 49 -8.53 8.19 0.43
N ALA A 50 -8.28 9.49 0.58
CA ALA A 50 -8.82 10.52 -0.31
C ALA A 50 -8.37 10.35 -1.77
N LEU A 51 -7.10 9.95 -1.98
CA LEU A 51 -6.60 9.66 -3.33
C LEU A 51 -7.17 8.35 -3.90
N GLY A 52 -7.45 7.36 -3.04
CA GLY A 52 -8.09 6.10 -3.44
C GLY A 52 -9.56 6.22 -3.83
N GLU A 53 -10.22 7.33 -3.49
CA GLU A 53 -11.61 7.63 -3.89
C GLU A 53 -11.71 8.28 -5.28
N LEU A 54 -10.58 8.65 -5.89
CA LEU A 54 -10.58 9.20 -7.24
C LEU A 54 -11.08 8.14 -8.24
N PRO A 55 -11.88 8.53 -9.25
CA PRO A 55 -12.26 7.61 -10.30
C PRO A 55 -10.99 7.03 -10.94
N PRO A 56 -10.97 5.71 -11.23
CA PRO A 56 -9.84 5.10 -11.90
C PRO A 56 -9.62 5.81 -13.23
N PRO A 57 -8.36 5.90 -13.71
CA PRO A 57 -8.11 6.43 -15.04
C PRO A 57 -8.97 5.69 -16.06
N GLU A 58 -9.60 6.44 -16.97
CA GLU A 58 -10.43 5.85 -18.02
C GLU A 58 -9.58 4.86 -18.83
N MET A 59 -10.00 3.60 -18.80
CA MET A 59 -9.38 2.55 -19.61
C MET A 59 -10.19 2.43 -20.90
N SER A 60 -9.52 2.57 -22.05
CA SER A 60 -10.21 2.35 -23.31
C SER A 60 -10.63 0.88 -23.42
N PRO A 61 -11.82 0.57 -23.96
CA PRO A 61 -12.27 -0.81 -24.14
C PRO A 61 -11.28 -1.67 -24.94
N GLU A 62 -10.56 -1.06 -25.88
CA GLU A 62 -9.53 -1.72 -26.70
C GLU A 62 -8.33 -2.14 -25.86
N LEU A 63 -7.89 -1.29 -24.91
CA LEU A 63 -6.81 -1.60 -23.99
C LEU A 63 -7.21 -2.72 -23.03
N GLU A 64 -8.44 -2.68 -22.48
CA GLU A 64 -8.96 -3.74 -21.62
C GLU A 64 -8.97 -5.09 -22.34
N GLN A 65 -9.48 -5.13 -23.58
CA GLN A 65 -9.54 -6.35 -24.39
C GLN A 65 -8.14 -6.90 -24.72
N GLU A 66 -7.18 -6.04 -25.04
CA GLU A 66 -5.81 -6.44 -25.30
C GLU A 66 -5.15 -7.03 -24.04
N LEU A 67 -5.36 -6.42 -22.87
CA LEU A 67 -4.88 -6.95 -21.59
C LEU A 67 -5.45 -8.34 -21.30
N LEU A 68 -6.78 -8.52 -21.45
CA LEU A 68 -7.44 -9.80 -21.24
C LEU A 68 -6.91 -10.89 -22.18
N ARG A 69 -6.76 -10.59 -23.48
CA ARG A 69 -6.19 -11.53 -24.47
C ARG A 69 -4.78 -12.02 -24.07
N ARG A 70 -3.93 -11.11 -23.60
CA ARG A 70 -2.57 -11.47 -23.12
C ARG A 70 -2.63 -12.38 -21.90
N PHE A 71 -3.46 -12.06 -20.91
CA PHE A 71 -3.60 -12.90 -19.71
C PHE A 71 -4.24 -14.27 -19.99
N ASP A 72 -5.11 -14.39 -20.99
CA ASP A 72 -5.65 -15.68 -21.42
C ASP A 72 -4.58 -16.59 -22.05
N SER A 73 -3.72 -16.03 -22.91
CA SER A 73 -2.59 -16.79 -23.49
C SER A 73 -1.59 -17.30 -22.44
N TRP A 74 -1.53 -16.62 -21.28
CA TRP A 74 -0.67 -17.01 -20.15
C TRP A 74 -1.19 -18.23 -19.38
N LYS A 75 -2.52 -18.44 -19.32
CA LYS A 75 -3.08 -19.66 -18.71
C LYS A 75 -2.74 -20.92 -19.52
N GLY A 76 -2.52 -20.78 -20.84
CA GLY A 76 -2.08 -21.88 -21.70
C GLY A 76 -0.63 -22.34 -21.45
N THR A 77 0.24 -21.47 -20.93
CA THR A 77 1.66 -21.79 -20.69
C THR A 77 1.94 -22.35 -19.29
N ARG A 78 1.03 -22.17 -18.33
CA ARG A 78 1.19 -22.67 -16.95
C ARG A 78 0.52 -24.04 -16.68
N GLY A 79 -0.19 -24.60 -17.67
CA GLY A 79 -0.81 -25.93 -17.61
C GLY A 79 0.08 -27.08 -18.11
N SER A 80 1.36 -26.81 -18.41
CA SER A 80 2.33 -27.82 -18.86
C SER A 80 3.58 -27.82 -17.95
N ARG A 81 3.39 -28.09 -16.66
CA ARG A 81 4.41 -28.72 -15.81
C ARG A 81 3.80 -29.30 -14.55
#